data_AF-A0A520IS02-F1
#
_entry.id   AF-A0A520IS02-F1
#
_cell.length_a   1.000
_cell.length_b   1.000
_cell.length_c   1.000
_cell.angle_alpha   90.00
_cell.angle_beta   90.00
_cell.angle_gamma   90.00
#
_symmetry.space_group_name_H-M   'P 1'
#
loop_
_entity.id
_entity.type
_entity.pdbx_description
1 polymer ?
#
loop_
_entity_poly.entity_id
_entity_poly.type
_entity_poly.pdbx_seq_one_letter_code
_entity_poly.pdbx_strand_id
1 'polypeptide(L)'
;MNRKHWIVLFGLGLFILACKKESPVKEEIESWLGFVKPANFPEPEYKFANNPVTREGFELGRALFQEPRLSRNNTITCASCHIQSSAFTQHGHDVSHGIDDRLGTRNSPPIMNLAWNKAFMWGGGVFDLDLQPIAPITTHEEMDENLENVLNKLRALPKYTGLFKSAFGSEEITTAKFMKALSQFMLMCVSSNSKYDKVMRQEGGAVFTTDEQEGYTLFKQKCASCHSEPLFTDGSFRNNGLGVSPINDQGLYATTLKETDKYKFKVPSLRNLQYTAPFMHDGRFLTLAGVLEHYNSEVKETPNLDPALKQGSRLGISLSENDKVKLIAFLGTLNDTDFINNPLLSEQ
;
A
#
# COMPACT_ATOMS: atom_id res chain seq x y z
N MET A 1 -1.53 26.91 -64.51
CA MET A 1 -1.78 25.89 -63.46
C MET A 1 -3.25 25.94 -63.07
N ASN A 2 -3.95 24.81 -63.23
CA ASN A 2 -5.41 24.74 -63.27
C ASN A 2 -6.04 24.85 -61.86
N ARG A 3 -7.19 25.51 -61.73
CA ARG A 3 -7.90 25.87 -60.46
C ARG A 3 -8.10 24.69 -59.48
N LYS A 4 -8.05 23.45 -59.99
CA LYS A 4 -8.09 22.20 -59.22
C LYS A 4 -6.83 21.94 -58.36
N HIS A 5 -5.67 22.47 -58.73
CA HIS A 5 -4.41 22.28 -57.97
C HIS A 5 -4.37 23.12 -56.68
N TRP A 6 -5.02 24.29 -56.69
CA TRP A 6 -5.13 25.13 -55.50
C TRP A 6 -6.02 24.49 -54.42
N ILE A 7 -7.07 23.76 -54.81
CA ILE A 7 -7.97 23.09 -53.86
C ILE A 7 -7.25 21.92 -53.16
N VAL A 8 -6.39 21.18 -53.88
CA VAL A 8 -5.60 20.09 -53.29
C VAL A 8 -4.52 20.63 -52.34
N LEU A 9 -3.85 21.74 -52.70
CA LEU A 9 -2.85 22.39 -51.83
C LEU A 9 -3.49 23.05 -50.58
N PHE A 10 -4.68 23.64 -50.71
CA PHE A 10 -5.39 24.22 -49.57
C PHE A 10 -5.97 23.13 -48.63
N GLY A 11 -6.42 22.00 -49.19
CA GLY A 11 -6.86 20.83 -48.42
C GLY A 11 -5.74 20.14 -47.65
N LEU A 12 -4.53 20.07 -48.23
CA LEU A 12 -3.35 19.51 -47.54
C LEU A 12 -2.84 20.43 -46.42
N GLY A 13 -2.90 21.76 -46.62
CA GLY A 13 -2.54 22.74 -45.58
C GLY A 13 -3.49 22.72 -44.38
N LEU A 14 -4.79 22.51 -44.60
CA LEU A 14 -5.79 22.35 -43.54
C LEU A 14 -5.64 21.02 -42.78
N PHE A 15 -5.15 19.95 -43.41
CA PHE A 15 -4.86 18.69 -42.73
C PHE A 15 -3.62 18.77 -41.84
N ILE A 16 -2.59 19.54 -42.25
CA ILE A 16 -1.38 19.76 -41.43
C ILE A 16 -1.67 20.70 -40.24
N LEU A 17 -2.61 21.65 -40.38
CA LEU A 17 -3.07 22.51 -39.28
C LEU A 17 -4.05 21.81 -38.33
N ALA A 18 -4.82 20.80 -38.80
CA ALA A 18 -5.71 20.01 -37.96
C ALA A 18 -4.97 19.00 -37.04
N CYS A 19 -3.70 18.69 -37.33
CA CYS A 19 -2.84 17.88 -36.45
C CYS A 19 -2.04 18.69 -35.42
N LYS A 20 -2.22 20.02 -35.38
CA LYS A 20 -1.81 20.86 -34.24
C LYS A 20 -3.02 21.27 -33.41
N LYS A 21 -3.84 20.28 -33.03
CA LYS A 21 -4.71 20.46 -31.87
C LYS A 21 -3.84 20.21 -30.65
N GLU A 22 -3.13 21.25 -30.20
CA GLU A 22 -2.64 21.29 -28.83
C GLU A 22 -3.86 20.99 -27.94
N SER A 23 -3.79 19.86 -27.26
CA SER A 23 -4.86 19.44 -26.37
C SER A 23 -4.95 20.49 -25.27
N PRO A 24 -6.11 21.14 -25.05
CA PRO A 24 -6.30 22.06 -23.93
C PRO A 24 -6.21 21.34 -22.56
N VAL A 25 -5.98 20.03 -22.56
CA VAL A 25 -5.79 19.16 -21.39
C VAL A 25 -4.36 19.23 -20.85
N LYS A 26 -3.39 19.85 -21.55
CA LYS A 26 -1.98 19.85 -21.14
C LYS A 26 -1.54 21.05 -20.28
N GLU A 27 -2.46 21.96 -19.96
CA GLU A 27 -2.16 23.24 -19.31
C GLU A 27 -3.06 23.57 -18.10
N GLU A 28 -3.80 22.61 -17.56
CA GLU A 28 -3.85 22.58 -16.09
C GLU A 28 -2.47 22.07 -15.66
N ILE A 29 -1.59 23.01 -15.34
CA ILE A 29 -0.43 22.75 -14.50
C ILE A 29 -1.00 22.05 -13.27
N GLU A 30 -0.98 20.71 -13.24
CA GLU A 30 -1.01 19.95 -12.00
C GLU A 30 0.22 20.44 -11.25
N SER A 31 0.03 21.50 -10.46
CA SER A 31 1.05 21.99 -9.57
C SER A 31 1.44 20.80 -8.73
N TRP A 32 2.67 20.31 -8.86
CA TRP A 32 3.19 19.29 -7.96
C TRP A 32 3.04 19.82 -6.53
N LEU A 33 2.05 19.31 -5.81
CA LEU A 33 1.75 19.76 -4.44
C LEU A 33 2.70 19.13 -3.41
N GLY A 34 3.44 18.09 -3.83
CA GLY A 34 4.20 17.25 -2.91
C GLY A 34 3.26 16.49 -1.96
N PHE A 35 3.81 16.07 -0.82
CA PHE A 35 3.02 15.43 0.22
C PHE A 35 2.03 16.43 0.85
N VAL A 36 0.75 16.11 0.77
CA VAL A 36 -0.33 16.86 1.42
C VAL A 36 -0.99 15.95 2.46
N LYS A 37 -0.88 16.33 3.73
CA LYS A 37 -1.56 15.64 4.82
C LYS A 37 -3.09 15.80 4.67
N PRO A 38 -3.88 14.72 4.61
CA PRO A 38 -5.33 14.84 4.58
C PRO A 38 -5.86 15.54 5.83
N ALA A 39 -6.86 16.42 5.67
CA ALA A 39 -7.37 17.26 6.75
C ALA A 39 -7.94 16.44 7.93
N ASN A 40 -8.50 15.26 7.66
CA ASN A 40 -9.08 14.35 8.66
C ASN A 40 -8.07 13.36 9.26
N PHE A 41 -6.78 13.43 8.91
CA PHE A 41 -5.74 12.52 9.42
C PHE A 41 -4.89 13.19 10.52
N PRO A 42 -4.36 12.40 11.48
CA PRO A 42 -3.44 12.92 12.49
C PRO A 42 -2.11 13.36 11.86
N GLU A 43 -1.24 13.97 12.66
CA GLU A 43 0.14 14.22 12.22
C GLU A 43 0.84 12.90 11.84
N PRO A 44 1.65 12.89 10.76
CA PRO A 44 2.43 11.73 10.38
C PRO A 44 3.47 11.35 11.44
N GLU A 45 3.76 10.05 11.53
CA GLU A 45 4.89 9.53 12.31
C GLU A 45 6.22 9.73 11.55
N TYR A 46 6.16 9.77 10.22
CA TYR A 46 7.33 10.00 9.37
C TYR A 46 7.87 11.43 9.52
N LYS A 47 9.17 11.54 9.75
CA LYS A 47 9.85 12.83 9.96
C LYS A 47 10.27 13.44 8.62
N PHE A 48 9.33 14.12 7.95
CA PHE A 48 9.58 14.77 6.65
C PHE A 48 10.76 15.76 6.64
N ALA A 49 11.13 16.33 7.79
CA ALA A 49 12.33 17.18 7.90
C ALA A 49 13.64 16.43 7.51
N ASN A 50 13.69 15.11 7.68
CA ASN A 50 14.86 14.29 7.36
C ASN A 50 14.91 13.87 5.88
N ASN A 51 13.77 13.84 5.20
CA ASN A 51 13.61 13.44 3.82
C ASN A 51 12.34 14.10 3.24
N PRO A 52 12.41 15.38 2.85
CA PRO A 52 11.28 16.07 2.26
C PRO A 52 10.94 15.44 0.90
N VAL A 53 9.64 15.32 0.61
CA VAL A 53 9.20 14.79 -0.68
C VAL A 53 9.35 15.88 -1.74
N THR A 54 10.28 15.66 -2.65
CA THR A 54 10.51 16.49 -3.84
C THR A 54 9.92 15.81 -5.06
N ARG A 55 9.67 16.56 -6.14
CA ARG A 55 9.18 15.97 -7.38
C ARG A 55 10.19 14.98 -7.94
N GLU A 56 11.45 15.41 -8.01
CA GLU A 56 12.54 14.64 -8.60
C GLU A 56 12.87 13.39 -7.76
N GLY A 57 12.82 13.50 -6.43
CA GLY A 57 13.00 12.36 -5.53
C GLY A 57 11.83 11.37 -5.59
N PHE A 58 10.59 11.84 -5.71
CA PHE A 58 9.43 11.00 -5.97
C PHE A 58 9.54 10.28 -7.32
N GLU A 59 9.88 10.98 -8.40
CA GLU A 59 10.02 10.41 -9.74
C GLU A 59 11.14 9.36 -9.78
N LEU A 60 12.28 9.62 -9.12
CA LEU A 60 13.33 8.62 -8.94
C LEU A 60 12.83 7.42 -8.12
N GLY A 61 12.15 7.64 -7.01
CA GLY A 61 11.56 6.57 -6.18
C GLY A 61 10.60 5.68 -6.96
N ARG A 62 9.71 6.27 -7.74
CA ARG A 62 8.74 5.56 -8.59
C ARG A 62 9.46 4.73 -9.65
N ALA A 63 10.51 5.28 -10.28
CA ALA A 63 11.32 4.54 -11.25
C ALA A 63 12.05 3.35 -10.60
N LEU A 64 12.59 3.51 -9.40
CA LEU A 64 13.25 2.43 -8.65
C LEU A 64 12.25 1.35 -8.20
N PHE A 65 11.03 1.73 -7.82
CA PHE A 65 9.97 0.78 -7.43
C PHE A 65 9.62 -0.22 -8.55
N GLN A 66 9.85 0.19 -9.80
CA GLN A 66 9.62 -0.62 -11.01
C GLN A 66 10.92 -1.19 -11.60
N GLU A 67 12.06 -1.04 -10.93
CA GLU A 67 13.35 -1.46 -11.49
C GLU A 67 13.60 -2.95 -11.23
N PRO A 68 13.61 -3.81 -12.27
CA PRO A 68 13.81 -5.23 -12.05
C PRO A 68 15.24 -5.54 -11.60
N ARG A 69 16.23 -4.69 -11.93
CA ARG A 69 17.64 -4.89 -11.51
C ARG A 69 17.88 -4.78 -10.01
N LEU A 70 16.85 -4.43 -9.23
CA LEU A 70 16.89 -4.55 -7.79
C LEU A 70 16.88 -6.01 -7.32
N SER A 71 16.47 -6.97 -8.16
CA SER A 71 16.57 -8.41 -7.88
C SER A 71 17.81 -9.06 -8.49
N ARG A 72 18.24 -10.20 -7.92
CA ARG A 72 19.46 -10.90 -8.32
C ARG A 72 19.52 -11.24 -9.80
N ASN A 73 18.43 -11.80 -10.33
CA ASN A 73 18.30 -12.20 -11.73
C ASN A 73 17.66 -11.12 -12.63
N ASN A 74 17.39 -9.93 -12.10
CA ASN A 74 16.75 -8.82 -12.79
C ASN A 74 15.33 -9.14 -13.32
N THR A 75 14.48 -9.84 -12.54
CA THR A 75 13.10 -10.18 -12.94
C THR A 75 12.01 -9.71 -11.98
N ILE A 76 12.34 -9.39 -10.72
CA ILE A 76 11.37 -9.00 -9.69
C ILE A 76 11.50 -7.51 -9.41
N THR A 77 10.38 -6.81 -9.33
CA THR A 77 10.28 -5.39 -8.96
C THR A 77 9.52 -5.28 -7.64
N CYS A 78 9.51 -4.09 -7.01
CA CYS A 78 8.58 -3.88 -5.90
C CYS A 78 7.13 -3.94 -6.42
N ALA A 79 6.89 -3.40 -7.62
CA ALA A 79 5.57 -3.36 -8.26
C ALA A 79 4.99 -4.75 -8.60
N SER A 80 5.81 -5.79 -8.79
CA SER A 80 5.29 -7.16 -9.06
C SER A 80 4.54 -7.75 -7.86
N CYS A 81 4.89 -7.34 -6.64
CA CYS A 81 4.22 -7.78 -5.41
C CYS A 81 3.31 -6.69 -4.79
N HIS A 82 3.44 -5.45 -5.27
CA HIS A 82 2.69 -4.29 -4.79
C HIS A 82 2.02 -3.57 -5.96
N ILE A 83 0.99 -4.21 -6.52
CA ILE A 83 0.32 -3.78 -7.75
C ILE A 83 -0.71 -2.70 -7.42
N GLN A 84 -0.61 -1.53 -8.06
CA GLN A 84 -1.48 -0.38 -7.76
C GLN A 84 -2.98 -0.71 -7.82
N SER A 85 -3.43 -1.40 -8.88
CA SER A 85 -4.84 -1.77 -9.05
C SER A 85 -5.37 -2.70 -7.96
N SER A 86 -4.48 -3.32 -7.21
CA SER A 86 -4.75 -4.18 -6.06
C SER A 86 -4.47 -3.45 -4.73
N ALA A 87 -4.58 -2.12 -4.73
CA ALA A 87 -4.21 -1.25 -3.61
C ALA A 87 -2.80 -1.53 -3.07
N PHE A 88 -1.88 -1.86 -3.99
CA PHE A 88 -0.49 -2.22 -3.74
C PHE A 88 -0.30 -3.51 -2.92
N THR A 89 -1.14 -4.51 -3.15
CA THR A 89 -0.87 -5.91 -2.76
C THR A 89 -0.61 -6.78 -4.00
N GLN A 90 -0.35 -8.06 -3.78
CA GLN A 90 -0.26 -9.06 -4.85
C GLN A 90 -1.57 -9.84 -4.92
N HIS A 91 -2.49 -9.38 -5.77
CA HIS A 91 -3.81 -10.01 -5.87
C HIS A 91 -3.71 -11.45 -6.38
N GLY A 92 -4.59 -12.32 -5.87
CA GLY A 92 -4.70 -13.71 -6.29
C GLY A 92 -3.64 -14.66 -5.72
N HIS A 93 -2.76 -14.17 -4.84
CA HIS A 93 -1.72 -14.97 -4.19
C HIS A 93 -1.88 -14.90 -2.67
N ASP A 94 -1.90 -16.06 -2.01
CA ASP A 94 -1.94 -16.15 -0.55
C ASP A 94 -0.61 -15.66 0.06
N VAL A 95 0.51 -16.08 -0.51
CA VAL A 95 1.85 -15.58 -0.23
C VAL A 95 2.53 -15.09 -1.51
N SER A 96 3.50 -14.17 -1.36
CA SER A 96 4.16 -13.59 -2.53
C SER A 96 5.10 -14.58 -3.22
N HIS A 97 5.21 -14.48 -4.54
CA HIS A 97 6.16 -15.24 -5.35
C HIS A 97 7.34 -14.33 -5.73
N GLY A 98 8.55 -14.68 -5.30
CA GLY A 98 9.74 -13.91 -5.65
C GLY A 98 10.55 -14.55 -6.77
N ILE A 99 11.86 -14.33 -6.70
CA ILE A 99 12.83 -14.86 -7.64
C ILE A 99 12.78 -16.38 -7.72
N ASP A 100 13.00 -16.94 -8.90
CA ASP A 100 12.96 -18.39 -9.16
C ASP A 100 11.64 -19.05 -8.73
N ASP A 101 10.54 -18.27 -8.68
CA ASP A 101 9.20 -18.68 -8.21
C ASP A 101 9.20 -19.20 -6.76
N ARG A 102 10.13 -18.72 -5.94
CA ARG A 102 10.19 -19.05 -4.50
C ARG A 102 8.99 -18.43 -3.80
N LEU A 103 8.33 -19.24 -2.98
CA LEU A 103 7.22 -18.79 -2.15
C LEU A 103 7.74 -18.11 -0.89
N GLY A 104 7.26 -16.90 -0.64
CA GLY A 104 7.41 -16.24 0.65
C GLY A 104 6.60 -16.93 1.74
N THR A 105 6.66 -16.37 2.95
CA THR A 105 5.93 -16.90 4.11
C THR A 105 4.66 -16.13 4.44
N ARG A 106 4.45 -14.99 3.77
CA ARG A 106 3.40 -14.03 4.10
C ARG A 106 2.75 -13.40 2.87
N ASN A 107 1.49 -13.01 3.04
CA ASN A 107 0.76 -12.17 2.12
C ASN A 107 1.37 -10.76 2.04
N SER A 108 1.46 -10.19 0.84
CA SER A 108 1.98 -8.84 0.61
C SER A 108 1.06 -7.78 1.21
N PRO A 109 1.49 -7.01 2.25
CA PRO A 109 0.66 -5.97 2.82
C PRO A 109 0.56 -4.75 1.89
N PRO A 110 -0.56 -4.02 1.90
CA PRO A 110 -0.69 -2.79 1.12
C PRO A 110 0.30 -1.72 1.60
N ILE A 111 0.84 -0.90 0.69
CA ILE A 111 1.77 0.21 0.99
C ILE A 111 1.07 1.59 1.06
N MET A 112 -0.24 1.61 1.28
CA MET A 112 -0.97 2.86 1.50
C MET A 112 -0.68 3.45 2.89
N ASN A 113 -0.69 4.78 2.99
CA ASN A 113 -0.68 5.52 4.25
C ASN A 113 0.53 5.22 5.16
N LEU A 114 1.69 4.87 4.58
CA LEU A 114 2.87 4.48 5.35
C LEU A 114 3.47 5.61 6.21
N ALA A 115 3.17 6.88 5.89
CA ALA A 115 3.62 8.03 6.66
C ALA A 115 3.14 8.04 8.13
N TRP A 116 2.06 7.31 8.45
CA TRP A 116 1.48 7.22 9.78
C TRP A 116 1.80 5.92 10.52
N ASN A 117 2.63 5.05 9.93
CA ASN A 117 3.00 3.79 10.55
C ASN A 117 4.19 3.95 11.50
N LYS A 118 4.10 3.33 12.68
CA LYS A 118 5.19 3.27 13.68
C LYS A 118 6.14 2.09 13.47
N ALA A 119 5.66 1.05 12.79
CA ALA A 119 6.39 -0.15 12.47
C ALA A 119 5.91 -0.75 11.14
N PHE A 120 6.82 -1.40 10.44
CA PHE A 120 6.60 -2.00 9.13
C PHE A 120 6.70 -3.53 9.21
N MET A 121 6.22 -4.20 8.16
CA MET A 121 6.04 -5.66 8.09
C MET A 121 4.96 -6.20 9.04
N TRP A 122 4.48 -7.42 8.76
CA TRP A 122 3.51 -8.13 9.59
C TRP A 122 4.05 -8.45 10.99
N GLY A 123 5.30 -8.92 11.07
CA GLY A 123 5.99 -9.22 12.32
C GLY A 123 6.75 -8.05 12.93
N GLY A 124 6.68 -6.85 12.34
CA GLY A 124 7.45 -5.71 12.85
C GLY A 124 8.94 -5.78 12.46
N GLY A 125 9.79 -5.24 13.34
CA GLY A 125 11.26 -5.27 13.21
C GLY A 125 11.88 -4.14 12.40
N VAL A 126 11.08 -3.42 11.62
CA VAL A 126 11.50 -2.18 10.97
C VAL A 126 10.66 -1.02 11.51
N PHE A 127 11.33 0.02 11.99
CA PHE A 127 10.71 1.21 12.62
C PHE A 127 11.00 2.50 11.85
N ASP A 128 11.70 2.40 10.71
CA ASP A 128 11.99 3.51 9.81
C ASP A 128 11.63 3.09 8.39
N LEU A 129 10.79 3.89 7.73
CA LEU A 129 10.34 3.61 6.36
C LEU A 129 11.53 3.58 5.40
N ASP A 130 12.55 4.41 5.63
CA ASP A 130 13.75 4.46 4.78
C ASP A 130 14.53 3.15 4.83
N LEU A 131 14.37 2.34 5.87
CA LEU A 131 15.05 1.04 5.99
C LEU A 131 14.18 -0.14 5.54
N GLN A 132 12.88 0.09 5.33
CA GLN A 132 11.95 -0.97 4.95
C GLN A 132 12.34 -1.69 3.65
N PRO A 133 12.80 -1.01 2.57
CA PRO A 133 13.15 -1.67 1.32
C PRO A 133 14.34 -2.62 1.41
N ILE A 134 15.17 -2.55 2.46
CA ILE A 134 16.30 -3.48 2.62
C ILE A 134 15.81 -4.91 2.75
N ALA A 135 14.73 -5.13 3.49
CA ALA A 135 14.19 -6.45 3.73
C ALA A 135 13.79 -7.17 2.41
N PRO A 136 12.88 -6.63 1.57
CA PRO A 136 12.51 -7.30 0.33
C PRO A 136 13.68 -7.48 -0.65
N ILE A 137 14.61 -6.51 -0.70
CA ILE A 137 15.81 -6.62 -1.55
C ILE A 137 16.68 -7.82 -1.15
N THR A 138 16.82 -8.07 0.15
CA THR A 138 17.78 -9.06 0.69
C THR A 138 17.17 -10.41 1.03
N THR A 139 15.84 -10.50 1.18
CA THR A 139 15.16 -11.78 1.46
C THR A 139 15.34 -12.76 0.29
N HIS A 140 15.77 -13.97 0.62
CA HIS A 140 16.08 -15.04 -0.33
C HIS A 140 14.87 -15.49 -1.16
N GLU A 141 13.67 -15.47 -0.57
CA GLU A 141 12.41 -15.82 -1.23
C GLU A 141 11.83 -14.67 -2.05
N GLU A 142 12.38 -13.45 -1.96
CA GLU A 142 11.87 -12.26 -2.64
C GLU A 142 12.81 -11.81 -3.76
N MET A 143 13.72 -10.88 -3.51
CA MET A 143 14.62 -10.34 -4.54
C MET A 143 16.03 -10.96 -4.50
N ASP A 144 16.40 -11.61 -3.38
CA ASP A 144 17.64 -12.39 -3.17
C ASP A 144 18.93 -11.66 -3.58
N GLU A 145 18.98 -10.35 -3.38
CA GLU A 145 20.07 -9.50 -3.85
C GLU A 145 20.79 -8.80 -2.69
N ASN A 146 22.06 -8.48 -2.89
CA ASN A 146 22.79 -7.63 -1.97
C ASN A 146 22.73 -6.17 -2.40
N LEU A 147 22.64 -5.28 -1.41
CA LEU A 147 22.46 -3.85 -1.67
C LEU A 147 23.63 -3.23 -2.45
N GLU A 148 24.87 -3.66 -2.20
CA GLU A 148 26.03 -3.11 -2.91
C GLU A 148 25.97 -3.40 -4.42
N ASN A 149 25.58 -4.62 -4.79
CA ASN A 149 25.41 -5.04 -6.17
C ASN A 149 24.25 -4.30 -6.84
N VAL A 150 23.13 -4.07 -6.14
CA VAL A 150 22.07 -3.17 -6.62
C VAL A 150 22.65 -1.80 -6.98
N LEU A 151 23.39 -1.17 -6.06
CA LEU A 151 23.94 0.16 -6.31
C LEU A 151 24.95 0.14 -7.47
N ASN A 152 25.76 -0.90 -7.61
CA ASN A 152 26.68 -1.07 -8.74
C ASN A 152 25.94 -1.22 -10.08
N LYS A 153 24.86 -2.00 -10.12
CA LYS A 153 23.98 -2.11 -11.29
C LYS A 153 23.40 -0.74 -11.68
N LEU A 154 22.92 0.04 -10.71
CA LEU A 154 22.35 1.37 -10.95
C LEU A 154 23.41 2.39 -11.42
N ARG A 155 24.61 2.38 -10.82
CA ARG A 155 25.73 3.27 -11.20
C ARG A 155 26.20 3.05 -12.64
N ALA A 156 26.05 1.84 -13.16
CA ALA A 156 26.39 1.51 -14.55
C ALA A 156 25.37 2.04 -15.58
N LEU A 157 24.25 2.64 -15.14
CA LEU A 157 23.17 3.09 -16.01
C LEU A 157 23.08 4.62 -16.04
N PRO A 158 23.33 5.27 -17.20
CA PRO A 158 23.20 6.73 -17.35
C PRO A 158 21.83 7.28 -16.96
N LYS A 159 20.76 6.47 -17.13
CA LYS A 159 19.40 6.80 -16.67
C LYS A 159 19.41 7.13 -15.17
N TYR A 160 20.00 6.28 -14.33
CA TYR A 160 19.94 6.46 -12.89
C TYR A 160 20.89 7.52 -12.38
N THR A 161 22.12 7.62 -12.90
CA THR A 161 23.00 8.74 -12.51
C THR A 161 22.35 10.10 -12.81
N GLY A 162 21.65 10.23 -13.94
CA GLY A 162 20.86 11.42 -14.27
C GLY A 162 19.68 11.67 -13.32
N LEU A 163 18.92 10.63 -12.96
CA LEU A 163 17.81 10.76 -12.00
C LEU A 163 18.29 11.12 -10.59
N PHE A 164 19.38 10.52 -10.11
CA PHE A 164 19.99 10.87 -8.82
C PHE A 164 20.54 12.29 -8.81
N LYS A 165 21.14 12.75 -9.92
CA LYS A 165 21.57 14.15 -10.06
C LYS A 165 20.40 15.11 -9.96
N SER A 166 19.28 14.78 -10.58
CA SER A 166 18.06 15.60 -10.54
C SER A 166 17.47 15.63 -9.13
N ALA A 167 17.40 14.49 -8.45
CA ALA A 167 16.81 14.37 -7.11
C ALA A 167 17.68 14.92 -5.97
N PHE A 168 19.01 14.78 -6.07
CA PHE A 168 19.94 15.05 -4.95
C PHE A 168 21.10 15.97 -5.32
N GLY A 169 21.09 16.57 -6.52
CA GLY A 169 22.14 17.48 -7.00
C GLY A 169 23.47 16.81 -7.33
N SER A 170 23.55 15.47 -7.31
CA SER A 170 24.77 14.71 -7.56
C SER A 170 24.48 13.37 -8.24
N GLU A 171 25.33 12.98 -9.19
CA GLU A 171 25.28 11.68 -9.89
C GLU A 171 25.69 10.51 -8.99
N GLU A 172 26.25 10.80 -7.81
CA GLU A 172 26.65 9.78 -6.86
C GLU A 172 25.43 9.06 -6.25
N ILE A 173 25.37 7.75 -6.50
CA ILE A 173 24.36 6.84 -5.95
C ILE A 173 24.88 6.22 -4.65
N THR A 174 24.30 6.61 -3.52
CA THR A 174 24.59 6.07 -2.18
C THR A 174 23.39 5.31 -1.63
N THR A 175 23.63 4.41 -0.67
CA THR A 175 22.55 3.71 0.06
C THR A 175 21.52 4.68 0.60
N ALA A 176 21.95 5.77 1.25
CA ALA A 176 21.05 6.76 1.84
C ALA A 176 20.16 7.45 0.79
N LYS A 177 20.72 7.87 -0.35
CA LYS A 177 19.93 8.50 -1.43
C LYS A 177 18.94 7.52 -2.06
N PHE A 178 19.38 6.28 -2.27
CA PHE A 178 18.55 5.21 -2.84
C PHE A 178 17.35 4.88 -1.95
N MET A 179 17.59 4.66 -0.65
CA MET A 179 16.55 4.42 0.35
C MET A 179 15.56 5.59 0.46
N LYS A 180 16.08 6.83 0.55
CA LYS A 180 15.25 8.04 0.64
C LYS A 180 14.36 8.25 -0.58
N ALA A 181 14.87 7.95 -1.78
CA ALA A 181 14.08 8.07 -3.01
C ALA A 181 12.89 7.09 -2.99
N LEU A 182 13.11 5.82 -2.65
CA LEU A 182 12.03 4.83 -2.50
C LEU A 182 10.99 5.28 -1.48
N SER A 183 11.42 5.80 -0.33
CA SER A 183 10.50 6.38 0.66
C SER A 183 9.68 7.54 0.13
N GLN A 184 10.28 8.46 -0.66
CA GLN A 184 9.53 9.57 -1.24
C GLN A 184 8.38 9.11 -2.13
N PHE A 185 8.55 8.02 -2.88
CA PHE A 185 7.45 7.37 -3.61
C PHE A 185 6.41 6.76 -2.67
N MET A 186 6.85 5.92 -1.73
CA MET A 186 5.95 5.23 -0.79
C MET A 186 5.15 6.18 0.10
N LEU A 187 5.70 7.35 0.46
CA LEU A 187 5.01 8.39 1.24
C LEU A 187 3.88 9.06 0.46
N MET A 188 3.95 9.05 -0.87
CA MET A 188 2.91 9.60 -1.75
C MET A 188 1.79 8.60 -2.03
N CYS A 189 1.94 7.33 -1.63
CA CYS A 189 0.86 6.34 -1.66
C CYS A 189 -0.16 6.60 -0.54
N VAL A 190 -0.94 7.67 -0.66
CA VAL A 190 -1.95 8.08 0.33
C VAL A 190 -3.36 7.75 -0.17
N SER A 191 -4.07 6.93 0.61
CA SER A 191 -5.50 6.66 0.40
C SER A 191 -6.31 7.43 1.44
N SER A 192 -7.01 8.45 0.97
CA SER A 192 -7.75 9.41 1.82
C SER A 192 -8.97 10.03 1.13
N ASN A 193 -9.45 9.49 0.00
CA ASN A 193 -10.61 9.99 -0.71
C ASN A 193 -11.76 8.99 -0.88
N SER A 194 -11.81 8.00 0.02
CA SER A 194 -12.92 7.03 0.09
C SER A 194 -14.26 7.71 0.43
N LYS A 195 -15.37 6.99 0.29
CA LYS A 195 -16.70 7.50 0.70
C LYS A 195 -16.71 7.89 2.18
N TYR A 196 -16.11 7.08 3.06
CA TYR A 196 -15.96 7.41 4.49
C TYR A 196 -15.26 8.77 4.67
N ASP A 197 -14.18 9.00 3.94
CA ASP A 197 -13.42 10.25 4.04
C ASP A 197 -14.27 11.47 3.65
N LYS A 198 -15.03 11.35 2.55
CA LYS A 198 -15.95 12.40 2.09
C LYS A 198 -17.05 12.68 3.11
N VAL A 199 -17.60 11.64 3.75
CA VAL A 199 -18.59 11.81 4.83
C VAL A 199 -17.98 12.52 6.03
N MET A 200 -16.79 12.12 6.49
CA MET A 200 -16.12 12.73 7.64
C MET A 200 -15.75 14.21 7.39
N ARG A 201 -15.41 14.56 6.14
CA ARG A 201 -15.11 15.94 5.74
C ARG A 201 -16.35 16.74 5.31
N GLN A 202 -17.54 16.14 5.33
CA GLN A 202 -18.80 16.75 4.87
C GLN A 202 -18.72 17.26 3.41
N GLU A 203 -17.98 16.53 2.56
CA GLU A 203 -17.71 16.90 1.17
C GLU A 203 -18.83 16.48 0.24
N GLY A 204 -19.25 17.40 -0.64
CA GLY A 204 -20.15 17.09 -1.76
C GLY A 204 -21.50 16.48 -1.38
N GLY A 205 -21.95 16.66 -0.13
CA GLY A 205 -23.17 16.04 0.39
C GLY A 205 -23.07 14.53 0.60
N ALA A 206 -21.86 13.97 0.69
CA ALA A 206 -21.65 12.56 0.96
C ALA A 206 -22.26 12.17 2.31
N VAL A 207 -23.11 11.13 2.27
CA VAL A 207 -23.75 10.55 3.46
C VAL A 207 -23.67 9.03 3.39
N PHE A 208 -23.65 8.39 4.57
CA PHE A 208 -23.88 6.96 4.66
C PHE A 208 -25.35 6.64 4.36
N THR A 209 -25.55 5.54 3.65
CA THR A 209 -26.84 4.82 3.62
C THR A 209 -27.15 4.29 5.02
N THR A 210 -28.41 3.90 5.25
CA THR A 210 -28.81 3.29 6.53
C THR A 210 -27.90 2.11 6.90
N ASP A 211 -27.59 1.25 5.94
CA ASP A 211 -26.80 0.04 6.15
C ASP A 211 -25.34 0.34 6.51
N GLU A 212 -24.74 1.32 5.83
CA GLU A 212 -23.39 1.79 6.13
C GLU A 212 -23.32 2.49 7.49
N GLN A 213 -24.36 3.23 7.88
CA GLN A 213 -24.43 3.93 9.17
C GLN A 213 -24.61 2.95 10.35
N GLU A 214 -25.45 1.94 10.18
CA GLU A 214 -25.58 0.83 11.14
C GLU A 214 -24.27 0.04 11.23
N GLY A 215 -23.66 -0.26 10.08
CA GLY A 215 -22.36 -0.90 9.99
C GLY A 215 -21.24 -0.12 10.69
N TYR A 216 -21.21 1.20 10.49
CA TYR A 216 -20.26 2.08 11.17
C TYR A 216 -20.44 2.07 12.69
N THR A 217 -21.70 2.04 13.15
CA THR A 217 -22.02 1.95 14.57
C THR A 217 -21.54 0.62 15.17
N LEU A 218 -21.80 -0.49 14.48
CA LEU A 218 -21.31 -1.82 14.86
C LEU A 218 -19.78 -1.88 14.87
N PHE A 219 -19.14 -1.32 13.85
CA PHE A 219 -17.68 -1.24 13.75
C PHE A 219 -17.06 -0.52 14.96
N LYS A 220 -17.61 0.64 15.34
CA LYS A 220 -17.14 1.38 16.52
C LYS A 220 -17.29 0.59 17.82
N GLN A 221 -18.35 -0.21 17.93
CA GLN A 221 -18.62 -1.01 19.12
C GLN A 221 -17.72 -2.26 19.22
N LYS A 222 -17.42 -2.89 18.07
CA LYS A 222 -16.85 -4.26 18.06
C LYS A 222 -15.43 -4.35 17.50
N CYS A 223 -14.97 -3.39 16.70
CA CYS A 223 -13.74 -3.50 15.92
C CYS A 223 -12.74 -2.36 16.18
N ALA A 224 -13.23 -1.16 16.50
CA ALA A 224 -12.41 0.05 16.59
C ALA A 224 -11.37 0.06 17.72
N SER A 225 -11.47 -0.86 18.69
CA SER A 225 -10.47 -1.05 19.75
C SER A 225 -9.11 -1.55 19.25
N CYS A 226 -9.09 -2.15 18.05
CA CYS A 226 -7.86 -2.52 17.33
C CYS A 226 -7.74 -1.71 16.03
N HIS A 227 -8.85 -1.51 15.32
CA HIS A 227 -8.87 -0.81 14.04
C HIS A 227 -9.32 0.64 14.22
N SER A 228 -8.50 1.48 14.87
CA SER A 228 -8.93 2.84 15.20
C SER A 228 -8.98 3.77 13.98
N GLU A 229 -10.02 4.62 13.93
CA GLU A 229 -10.16 5.70 12.95
C GLU A 229 -9.03 6.75 13.10
N PRO A 230 -8.68 7.49 12.04
CA PRO A 230 -9.19 7.45 10.67
C PRO A 230 -8.41 6.48 9.77
N LEU A 231 -7.33 5.86 10.27
CA LEU A 231 -6.48 4.95 9.49
C LEU A 231 -6.96 3.50 9.53
N PHE A 232 -7.94 3.20 10.37
CA PHE A 232 -8.52 1.87 10.60
C PHE A 232 -7.48 0.84 11.08
N THR A 233 -6.53 1.32 11.88
CA THR A 233 -5.50 0.55 12.57
C THR A 233 -4.97 1.39 13.74
N ASP A 234 -4.70 0.75 14.87
CA ASP A 234 -3.96 1.34 15.98
C ASP A 234 -2.43 1.13 15.88
N GLY A 235 -1.98 0.38 14.86
CA GLY A 235 -0.58 0.02 14.63
C GLY A 235 0.02 -0.93 15.68
N SER A 236 -0.78 -1.47 16.59
CA SER A 236 -0.34 -2.41 17.61
C SER A 236 -0.09 -3.80 17.03
N PHE A 237 0.51 -4.68 17.84
CA PHE A 237 0.73 -6.09 17.50
C PHE A 237 -0.16 -6.95 18.38
N ARG A 238 -0.99 -7.80 17.77
CA ARG A 238 -2.02 -8.59 18.46
C ARG A 238 -2.10 -9.99 17.90
N ASN A 239 -2.54 -10.92 18.72
CA ASN A 239 -2.87 -12.28 18.28
C ASN A 239 -4.39 -12.37 18.11
N ASN A 240 -4.84 -12.54 16.87
CA ASN A 240 -6.26 -12.64 16.52
C ASN A 240 -6.82 -14.08 16.60
N GLY A 241 -6.06 -15.02 17.15
CA GLY A 241 -6.45 -16.41 17.36
C GLY A 241 -6.53 -17.25 16.08
N LEU A 242 -5.80 -16.87 15.03
CA LEU A 242 -5.61 -17.75 13.88
C LEU A 242 -4.99 -19.08 14.32
N GLY A 243 -5.45 -20.19 13.72
CA GLY A 243 -4.74 -21.46 13.87
C GLY A 243 -3.31 -21.35 13.34
N VAL A 244 -2.35 -21.93 14.07
CA VAL A 244 -0.93 -21.92 13.67
C VAL A 244 -0.77 -22.66 12.33
N SER A 245 -0.21 -21.98 11.33
CA SER A 245 0.05 -22.56 10.01
C SER A 245 1.20 -23.56 10.05
N PRO A 246 1.37 -24.44 9.02
CA PRO A 246 2.46 -25.41 8.98
C PRO A 246 3.87 -24.81 9.06
N ILE A 247 4.04 -23.58 8.54
CA ILE A 247 5.32 -22.84 8.63
C ILE A 247 5.61 -22.31 10.04
N ASN A 248 4.61 -22.36 10.94
CA ASN A 248 4.70 -21.90 12.32
C ASN A 248 5.26 -20.47 12.44
N ASP A 249 4.70 -19.53 11.67
CA ASP A 249 5.10 -18.12 11.73
C ASP A 249 4.82 -17.55 13.13
N GLN A 250 5.89 -17.22 13.85
CA GLN A 250 5.83 -16.75 15.23
C GLN A 250 5.52 -15.25 15.34
N GLY A 251 5.34 -14.55 14.21
CA GLY A 251 4.98 -13.14 14.18
C GLY A 251 6.07 -12.25 14.76
N LEU A 252 5.68 -11.34 15.65
CA LEU A 252 6.55 -10.36 16.31
C LEU A 252 7.69 -11.00 17.11
N TYR A 253 7.48 -12.22 17.62
CA TYR A 253 8.52 -12.96 18.34
C TYR A 253 9.81 -13.14 17.54
N ALA A 254 9.72 -13.35 16.22
CA ALA A 254 10.91 -13.54 15.37
C ALA A 254 11.86 -12.33 15.42
N THR A 255 11.35 -11.15 15.77
CA THR A 255 12.13 -9.93 15.98
C THR A 255 12.46 -9.70 17.45
N THR A 256 11.50 -9.87 18.37
CA THR A 256 11.68 -9.43 19.77
C THR A 256 12.28 -10.50 20.67
N LEU A 257 12.16 -11.78 20.30
CA LEU A 257 12.52 -12.96 21.09
C LEU A 257 11.80 -13.04 22.46
N LYS A 258 10.70 -12.30 22.64
CA LYS A 258 9.91 -12.29 23.88
C LYS A 258 8.75 -13.27 23.74
N GLU A 259 8.70 -14.31 24.58
CA GLU A 259 7.62 -15.32 24.52
C GLU A 259 6.20 -14.73 24.55
N THR A 260 6.01 -13.58 25.20
CA THR A 260 4.73 -12.86 25.24
C THR A 260 4.32 -12.23 23.90
N ASP A 261 5.22 -12.16 22.91
CA ASP A 261 4.97 -11.63 21.56
C ASP A 261 4.73 -12.70 20.50
N LYS A 262 4.83 -13.97 20.90
CA LYS A 262 4.61 -15.11 20.00
C LYS A 262 3.20 -15.07 19.42
N TYR A 263 3.13 -15.21 18.09
CA TYR A 263 1.92 -15.17 17.26
C TYR A 263 1.19 -13.82 17.23
N LYS A 264 1.84 -12.73 17.67
CA LYS A 264 1.32 -11.39 17.45
C LYS A 264 1.73 -10.87 16.09
N PHE A 265 0.78 -10.27 15.38
CA PHE A 265 1.00 -9.61 14.10
C PHE A 265 0.50 -8.18 14.16
N LYS A 266 1.08 -7.30 13.35
CA LYS A 266 0.65 -5.92 13.24
C LYS A 266 -0.82 -5.89 12.83
N VAL A 267 -1.63 -5.09 13.52
CA VAL A 267 -3.03 -4.83 13.14
C VAL A 267 -3.02 -4.07 11.81
N PRO A 268 -3.52 -4.64 10.70
CA PRO A 268 -3.51 -3.97 9.41
C PRO A 268 -4.59 -2.88 9.34
N SER A 269 -4.42 -1.93 8.43
CA SER A 269 -5.49 -1.00 8.07
C SER A 269 -6.62 -1.75 7.36
N LEU A 270 -7.87 -1.35 7.62
CA LEU A 270 -9.06 -1.85 6.91
C LEU A 270 -9.44 -1.00 5.68
N ARG A 271 -8.59 -0.06 5.26
CA ARG A 271 -8.82 0.68 4.01
C ARG A 271 -8.64 -0.24 2.81
N ASN A 272 -9.37 0.02 1.73
CA ASN A 272 -9.21 -0.66 0.44
C ASN A 272 -9.39 -2.20 0.44
N LEU A 273 -10.11 -2.78 1.41
CA LEU A 273 -10.29 -4.24 1.53
C LEU A 273 -10.91 -4.92 0.31
N GLN A 274 -11.64 -4.19 -0.54
CA GLN A 274 -12.15 -4.73 -1.80
C GLN A 274 -11.03 -5.15 -2.76
N TYR A 275 -9.85 -4.54 -2.65
CA TYR A 275 -8.73 -4.73 -3.59
C TYR A 275 -7.60 -5.58 -3.03
N THR A 276 -7.59 -5.85 -1.71
CA THR A 276 -6.47 -6.47 -1.01
C THR A 276 -6.72 -7.91 -0.59
N ALA A 277 -7.65 -8.61 -1.24
CA ALA A 277 -7.80 -10.05 -1.03
C ALA A 277 -6.61 -10.81 -1.66
N PRO A 278 -6.16 -11.93 -1.06
CA PRO A 278 -6.71 -12.57 0.13
C PRO A 278 -6.21 -11.95 1.46
N PHE A 279 -6.82 -12.32 2.58
CA PHE A 279 -6.66 -11.67 3.88
C PHE A 279 -5.85 -12.48 4.89
N MET A 280 -5.41 -11.79 5.96
CA MET A 280 -4.47 -12.24 7.00
C MET A 280 -3.01 -12.25 6.56
N HIS A 281 -2.10 -12.43 7.52
CA HIS A 281 -0.65 -12.45 7.25
C HIS A 281 -0.23 -13.59 6.32
N ASP A 282 -1.04 -14.63 6.16
CA ASP A 282 -0.77 -15.80 5.32
C ASP A 282 -1.83 -16.01 4.22
N GLY A 283 -2.69 -15.02 3.97
CA GLY A 283 -3.61 -15.05 2.84
C GLY A 283 -4.67 -16.16 2.87
N ARG A 284 -4.93 -16.78 4.02
CA ARG A 284 -5.81 -17.97 4.09
C ARG A 284 -7.30 -17.69 3.83
N PHE A 285 -7.75 -16.44 3.89
CA PHE A 285 -9.15 -16.09 3.69
C PHE A 285 -9.35 -15.31 2.39
N LEU A 286 -10.21 -15.83 1.50
CA LEU A 286 -10.48 -15.20 0.20
C LEU A 286 -11.55 -14.11 0.27
N THR A 287 -12.37 -14.06 1.33
CA THR A 287 -13.51 -13.14 1.43
C THR A 287 -13.59 -12.51 2.81
N LEU A 288 -14.16 -11.30 2.88
CA LEU A 288 -14.47 -10.65 4.15
C LEU A 288 -15.49 -11.44 4.97
N ALA A 289 -16.39 -12.18 4.33
CA ALA A 289 -17.30 -13.08 5.04
C ALA A 289 -16.54 -14.17 5.81
N GLY A 290 -15.50 -14.77 5.20
CA GLY A 290 -14.63 -15.73 5.89
C GLY A 290 -13.84 -15.09 7.04
N VAL A 291 -13.34 -13.87 6.85
CA VAL A 291 -12.67 -13.10 7.92
C VAL A 291 -13.62 -12.84 9.10
N LEU A 292 -14.86 -12.41 8.83
CA LEU A 292 -15.84 -12.16 9.87
C LEU A 292 -16.29 -13.46 10.56
N GLU A 293 -16.35 -14.59 9.84
CA GLU A 293 -16.64 -15.88 10.45
C GLU A 293 -15.51 -16.33 11.39
N HIS A 294 -14.25 -16.12 11.00
CA HIS A 294 -13.10 -16.35 11.88
C HIS A 294 -13.27 -15.62 13.21
N TYR A 295 -13.52 -14.30 13.15
CA TYR A 295 -13.74 -13.52 14.35
C TYR A 295 -15.02 -13.90 15.10
N ASN A 296 -16.05 -14.42 14.43
CA ASN A 296 -17.30 -14.81 15.05
C ASN A 296 -17.19 -16.10 15.86
N SER A 297 -16.61 -17.15 15.28
CA SER A 297 -16.68 -18.50 15.85
C SER A 297 -15.40 -19.34 15.74
N GLU A 298 -14.44 -18.98 14.89
CA GLU A 298 -13.26 -19.84 14.61
C GLU A 298 -11.98 -19.45 15.36
N VAL A 299 -12.00 -18.34 16.11
CA VAL A 299 -10.91 -17.92 17.01
C VAL A 299 -10.45 -19.10 17.87
N LYS A 300 -9.14 -19.39 17.83
CA LYS A 300 -8.50 -20.44 18.61
C LYS A 300 -7.83 -19.86 19.85
N GLU A 301 -7.85 -20.61 20.94
CA GLU A 301 -7.07 -20.28 22.14
C GLU A 301 -5.59 -20.63 21.95
N THR A 302 -4.89 -19.80 21.19
CA THR A 302 -3.44 -19.86 21.03
C THR A 302 -2.71 -19.14 22.16
N PRO A 303 -1.42 -19.42 22.41
CA PRO A 303 -0.60 -18.61 23.31
C PRO A 303 -0.67 -17.12 22.97
N ASN A 304 -0.79 -16.27 23.98
CA ASN A 304 -0.90 -14.81 23.86
C ASN A 304 -2.13 -14.30 23.07
N LEU A 305 -3.20 -15.09 22.94
CA LEU A 305 -4.47 -14.63 22.36
C LEU A 305 -4.89 -13.29 22.99
N ASP A 306 -5.27 -12.33 22.15
CA ASP A 306 -5.69 -11.00 22.62
C ASP A 306 -6.90 -11.12 23.57
N PRO A 307 -6.83 -10.54 24.78
CA PRO A 307 -7.93 -10.60 25.75
C PRO A 307 -9.27 -10.07 25.23
N ALA A 308 -9.26 -9.15 24.26
CA ALA A 308 -10.49 -8.63 23.65
C ALA A 308 -11.30 -9.72 22.91
N LEU A 309 -10.67 -10.85 22.57
CA LEU A 309 -11.31 -12.00 21.93
C LEU A 309 -11.74 -13.08 22.95
N LYS A 310 -11.61 -12.82 24.26
CA LYS A 310 -12.06 -13.72 25.33
C LYS A 310 -13.33 -13.15 25.99
N GLN A 311 -14.50 -13.53 25.50
CA GLN A 311 -15.80 -13.09 26.00
C GLN A 311 -16.38 -14.12 26.98
N GLY A 312 -15.78 -14.19 28.18
CA GLY A 312 -16.14 -15.20 29.19
C GLY A 312 -15.72 -16.60 28.72
N SER A 313 -16.69 -17.50 28.54
CA SER A 313 -16.43 -18.85 28.00
C SER A 313 -16.42 -18.92 26.46
N ARG A 314 -16.79 -17.83 25.78
CA ARG A 314 -16.80 -17.75 24.31
C ARG A 314 -15.53 -17.05 23.81
N LEU A 315 -14.93 -17.62 22.76
CA LEU A 315 -13.89 -16.97 21.98
C LEU A 315 -14.50 -16.21 20.80
N GLY A 316 -13.87 -15.09 20.43
CA GLY A 316 -14.29 -14.27 19.30
C GLY A 316 -15.27 -13.15 19.67
N ILE A 317 -15.94 -12.63 18.65
CA ILE A 317 -16.83 -11.47 18.67
C ILE A 317 -18.20 -11.94 18.19
N SER A 318 -19.23 -11.86 19.03
CA SER A 318 -20.58 -12.26 18.60
C SER A 318 -21.09 -11.36 17.46
N LEU A 319 -21.34 -11.96 16.29
CA LEU A 319 -21.86 -11.32 15.09
C LEU A 319 -23.03 -12.15 14.53
N SER A 320 -24.19 -11.51 14.37
CA SER A 320 -25.29 -12.09 13.59
C SER A 320 -25.02 -11.97 12.08
N GLU A 321 -25.76 -12.71 11.25
CA GLU A 321 -25.67 -12.56 9.79
C GLU A 321 -25.99 -11.14 9.34
N ASN A 322 -26.95 -10.48 9.99
CA ASN A 322 -27.26 -9.08 9.70
C ASN A 322 -26.08 -8.17 10.09
N ASP A 323 -25.42 -8.39 11.23
CA ASP A 323 -24.25 -7.61 11.63
C ASP A 323 -23.13 -7.71 10.58
N LYS A 324 -22.88 -8.91 10.06
CA LYS A 324 -21.86 -9.13 9.01
C LYS A 324 -22.18 -8.35 7.75
N VAL A 325 -23.44 -8.37 7.29
CA VAL A 325 -23.88 -7.59 6.11
C VAL A 325 -23.65 -6.10 6.32
N LYS A 326 -24.08 -5.54 7.46
CA LYS A 326 -23.90 -4.11 7.76
C LYS A 326 -22.43 -3.74 7.89
N LEU A 327 -21.62 -4.57 8.56
CA LEU A 327 -20.17 -4.37 8.65
C LEU A 327 -19.52 -4.35 7.26
N ILE A 328 -19.85 -5.30 6.38
CA ILE A 328 -19.32 -5.32 5.01
C ILE A 328 -19.76 -4.07 4.23
N ALA A 329 -21.02 -3.63 4.37
CA ALA A 329 -21.49 -2.39 3.75
C ALA A 329 -20.65 -1.19 4.21
N PHE A 330 -20.40 -1.05 5.51
CA PHE A 330 -19.54 0.00 6.05
C PHE A 330 -18.08 -0.12 5.58
N LEU A 331 -17.47 -1.30 5.64
CA LEU A 331 -16.09 -1.52 5.17
C LEU A 331 -15.94 -1.18 3.69
N GLY A 332 -17.00 -1.38 2.89
CA GLY A 332 -17.07 -0.95 1.50
C GLY A 332 -16.89 0.57 1.31
N THR A 333 -17.24 1.38 2.32
CA THR A 333 -17.05 2.84 2.27
C THR A 333 -15.59 3.27 2.43
N LEU A 334 -14.69 2.34 2.82
CA LEU A 334 -13.26 2.58 3.03
C LEU A 334 -12.42 2.31 1.77
N ASN A 335 -13.07 1.94 0.66
CA ASN A 335 -12.42 1.74 -0.63
C ASN A 335 -12.28 3.09 -1.35
N ASP A 336 -11.06 3.37 -1.80
CA ASP A 336 -10.65 4.61 -2.45
C ASP A 336 -10.30 4.32 -3.92
N THR A 337 -11.28 4.55 -4.80
CA THR A 337 -11.12 4.36 -6.23
C THR A 337 -10.11 5.33 -6.84
N ASP A 338 -9.89 6.48 -6.22
CA ASP A 338 -8.97 7.48 -6.75
C ASP A 338 -7.53 7.05 -6.47
N PHE A 339 -7.28 6.44 -5.31
CA PHE A 339 -5.97 5.85 -4.97
C PHE A 339 -5.53 4.75 -5.95
N ILE A 340 -6.38 3.76 -6.20
CA ILE A 340 -6.03 2.61 -7.08
C ILE A 340 -5.94 2.99 -8.57
N ASN A 341 -6.47 4.15 -8.97
CA ASN A 341 -6.42 4.65 -10.35
C ASN A 341 -5.55 5.91 -10.50
N ASN A 342 -4.82 6.32 -9.45
CA ASN A 342 -4.04 7.55 -9.45
C ASN A 342 -2.92 7.50 -10.52
N PRO A 343 -2.96 8.32 -11.58
CA PRO A 343 -1.94 8.31 -12.63
C PRO A 343 -0.54 8.70 -12.14
N LEU A 344 -0.43 9.43 -11.03
CA LEU A 344 0.86 9.75 -10.44
C LEU A 344 1.55 8.51 -9.88
N LEU A 345 0.79 7.50 -9.44
CA LEU A 345 1.34 6.30 -8.81
C LEU A 345 1.53 5.13 -9.79
N SER A 346 1.11 5.30 -11.05
CA SER A 346 1.12 4.22 -12.03
C SER A 346 2.51 3.87 -12.54
N GLU A 347 2.58 2.68 -13.15
CA GLU A 347 3.68 2.33 -14.03
C GLU A 347 3.80 3.34 -15.18
N GLN A 348 5.03 3.68 -15.57
CA GLN A 348 5.32 4.66 -16.62
C GLN A 348 5.85 4.02 -17.90
#